data_AF-A0A964IVM4-F1
#
_entry.id   AF-A0A964IVM4-F1
#
_cell.length_a   1.000
_cell.length_b   1.000
_cell.length_c   1.000
_cell.angle_alpha   90.00
_cell.angle_beta   90.00
_cell.angle_gamma   90.00
#
_symmetry.space_group_name_H-M   'P 1'
#
loop_
_entity.id
_entity.type
_entity.pdbx_description
1 polymer ?
#
loop_
_entity_poly.entity_id
_entity_poly.type
_entity_poly.pdbx_seq_one_letter_code
_entity_poly.pdbx_strand_id
1 'polypeptide(L)'
;MSAMVRGANLKDILTLACLHFESTAPDSLCAILLIDPTRGCLHQGVGPNLPQAYLDALEGLAIGPNVGCCGTAAYTRQISITDDISTSPRWAKFAHLAAEHNLASCWSIPLLDGSREPLGNFAIYHHAPHCPPPNVRLRGDRQALTRIMLNLLSNALKFTPEHGKITVTATVDDRGLGILVRDNGIGIPADQLPNLGKPFVRVTGQSDERKLGTGLGLFISRSLVELHGGRLDITSEAGAGTNVTVSLPAARISAAQAA
;
A
#
# COMPACT_ATOMS: atom_id res chain seq x y z
N MET A 1 16.59 -26.42 15.93
CA MET A 1 17.19 -25.48 16.90
C MET A 1 16.31 -24.24 16.97
N SER A 2 15.43 -24.24 17.97
CA SER A 2 14.46 -23.18 18.29
C SER A 2 15.18 -22.00 18.95
N ALA A 3 15.31 -20.88 18.24
CA ALA A 3 15.81 -19.63 18.80
C ALA A 3 14.62 -18.72 19.17
N MET A 4 14.40 -18.66 20.48
CA MET A 4 13.70 -17.62 21.27
C MET A 4 13.36 -16.31 20.52
N VAL A 5 12.06 -16.07 20.32
CA VAL A 5 11.52 -14.71 20.19
C VAL A 5 11.52 -14.10 21.60
N ARG A 6 12.48 -13.21 21.88
CA ARG A 6 12.41 -12.35 23.08
C ARG A 6 11.23 -11.40 22.89
N GLY A 7 10.32 -11.39 23.87
CA GLY A 7 9.09 -10.61 23.83
C GLY A 7 9.34 -9.11 23.79
N ALA A 8 9.30 -8.53 22.59
CA ALA A 8 9.12 -7.09 22.43
C ALA A 8 7.69 -6.73 22.87
N ASN A 9 7.55 -5.64 23.63
CA ASN A 9 6.23 -5.10 23.96
C ASN A 9 5.54 -4.73 22.63
N LEU A 10 4.23 -5.00 22.51
CA LEU A 10 3.46 -4.63 21.32
C LEU A 10 3.72 -3.16 20.94
N LYS A 11 3.77 -2.27 21.92
CA LYS A 11 4.08 -0.85 21.72
C LYS A 11 5.43 -0.62 21.03
N ASP A 12 6.46 -1.39 21.39
CA ASP A 12 7.79 -1.29 20.78
C ASP A 12 7.76 -1.75 19.32
N ILE A 13 7.05 -2.85 19.04
CA ILE A 13 6.89 -3.37 17.68
C ILE A 13 6.19 -2.34 16.79
N LEU A 14 5.09 -1.75 17.27
CA LEU A 14 4.35 -0.73 16.53
C LEU A 14 5.21 0.53 16.34
N THR A 15 6.02 0.90 17.33
CA THR A 15 6.95 2.05 17.25
C THR A 15 7.99 1.82 16.15
N LEU A 16 8.60 0.63 16.12
CA LEU A 16 9.56 0.26 15.08
C LEU A 16 8.94 0.26 13.68
N ALA A 17 7.70 -0.22 13.55
CA ALA A 17 6.98 -0.19 12.28
C ALA A 17 6.76 1.24 11.78
N CYS A 18 6.39 2.16 12.67
CA CYS A 18 6.21 3.57 12.33
C CYS A 18 7.53 4.24 11.90
N LEU A 19 8.59 4.06 12.69
CA LEU A 19 9.92 4.60 12.36
C LEU A 19 10.44 4.07 11.02
N HIS A 20 10.21 2.79 10.73
CA HIS A 20 10.58 2.20 9.45
C HIS A 20 9.83 2.85 8.29
N PHE A 21 8.50 3.02 8.40
CA PHE A 21 7.71 3.68 7.37
C PHE A 21 8.20 5.11 7.11
N GLU A 22 8.35 5.93 8.15
CA GLU A 22 8.77 7.32 8.03
C GLU A 22 10.19 7.44 7.43
N SER A 23 11.08 6.48 7.70
CA SER A 23 12.41 6.44 7.06
C SER A 23 12.35 6.22 5.53
N THR A 24 11.26 5.60 5.04
CA THR A 24 11.05 5.33 3.61
C THR A 24 10.17 6.38 2.92
N ALA A 25 9.50 7.25 3.69
CA ALA A 25 8.61 8.30 3.23
C ALA A 25 8.89 9.61 4.01
N PRO A 26 9.97 10.33 3.66
CA PRO A 26 10.50 11.43 4.50
C PRO A 26 9.56 12.63 4.66
N ASP A 27 8.58 12.81 3.78
CA ASP A 27 7.59 13.89 3.86
C ASP A 27 6.31 13.48 4.64
N SER A 28 6.30 12.28 5.22
CA SER A 28 5.14 11.68 5.89
C SER A 28 5.43 11.37 7.35
N LEU A 29 4.45 11.62 8.21
CA LEU A 29 4.38 11.11 9.58
C LEU A 29 3.37 9.96 9.64
N CYS A 30 3.50 9.04 10.59
CA CYS A 30 2.52 7.97 10.75
C CYS A 30 2.21 7.62 12.20
N ALA A 31 1.04 7.00 12.39
CA ALA A 31 0.66 6.38 13.65
C ALA A 31 -0.06 5.07 13.42
N ILE A 32 0.12 4.13 14.35
CA ILE A 32 -0.77 2.98 14.52
C ILE A 32 -1.69 3.26 15.70
N LEU A 33 -3.00 3.28 15.45
CA LEU A 33 -4.03 3.54 16.46
C LEU A 33 -4.85 2.27 16.67
N LEU A 34 -4.81 1.67 17.85
CA LEU A 34 -5.61 0.47 18.13
C LEU A 34 -7.06 0.85 18.43
N ILE A 35 -7.93 -0.16 18.45
CA ILE A 35 -9.34 0.00 18.79
C ILE A 35 -9.63 -0.75 20.08
N ASP A 36 -10.37 -0.12 20.98
CA ASP A 36 -11.04 -0.82 22.08
C ASP A 36 -12.39 -1.36 21.57
N PRO A 37 -12.53 -2.68 21.36
CA PRO A 37 -13.76 -3.27 20.83
C PRO A 37 -14.93 -3.18 21.82
N THR A 38 -14.66 -3.03 23.12
CA THR A 38 -15.69 -2.90 24.16
C THR A 38 -16.30 -1.51 24.14
N ARG A 39 -15.46 -0.48 23.94
CA ARG A 39 -15.88 0.92 23.92
C ARG A 39 -16.23 1.45 22.53
N GLY A 40 -15.81 0.76 21.47
CA GLY A 40 -16.04 1.20 20.09
C GLY A 40 -15.29 2.49 19.75
N CYS A 41 -14.09 2.66 20.30
CA CYS A 41 -13.30 3.88 20.17
C CYS A 41 -11.82 3.57 19.87
N LEU A 42 -11.10 4.58 19.40
CA LEU A 42 -9.65 4.53 19.29
C LEU A 42 -9.01 4.46 20.68
N HIS A 43 -7.93 3.70 20.77
CA HIS A 43 -7.19 3.44 22.00
C HIS A 43 -5.72 3.20 21.69
N GLN A 44 -4.81 3.62 22.57
CA GLN A 44 -3.38 3.27 22.51
C GLN A 44 -2.72 3.59 21.16
N GLY A 45 -2.71 4.87 20.81
CA GLY A 45 -1.98 5.36 19.64
C GLY A 45 -0.45 5.30 19.81
N VAL A 46 0.24 4.87 18.76
CA VAL A 46 1.71 4.91 18.65
C VAL A 46 2.08 5.69 17.40
N GLY A 47 2.70 6.86 17.57
CA GLY A 47 3.21 7.69 16.48
C GLY A 47 4.50 8.39 16.93
N PRO A 48 5.70 7.87 16.61
CA PRO A 48 6.96 8.29 17.22
C PRO A 48 7.33 9.75 16.92
N ASN A 49 6.97 10.25 15.74
CA ASN A 49 7.24 11.62 15.31
C ASN A 49 5.99 12.50 15.29
N LEU A 50 4.85 12.00 15.80
CA LEU A 50 3.66 12.82 16.03
C LEU A 50 3.69 13.45 17.43
N PRO A 51 3.19 14.69 17.60
CA PRO A 51 3.10 15.31 18.91
C PRO A 51 2.28 14.45 19.88
N GLN A 52 2.80 14.24 21.10
CA GLN A 52 2.09 13.43 22.11
C GLN A 52 0.71 14.00 22.43
N ALA A 53 0.57 15.32 22.51
CA ALA A 53 -0.72 15.99 22.73
C ALA A 53 -1.76 15.65 21.66
N TYR A 54 -1.33 15.46 20.40
CA TYR A 54 -2.20 15.02 19.32
C TYR A 54 -2.65 13.57 19.53
N LEU A 55 -1.72 12.66 19.88
CA LEU A 55 -2.05 11.26 20.17
C LEU A 55 -3.01 11.13 21.36
N ASP A 56 -2.77 11.91 22.41
CA ASP A 56 -3.63 11.93 23.60
C ASP A 56 -5.05 12.42 23.26
N ALA A 57 -5.18 13.38 22.34
CA ALA A 57 -6.48 13.87 21.89
C ALA A 57 -7.24 12.87 21.00
N LEU A 58 -6.57 11.87 20.42
CA LEU A 58 -7.21 10.78 19.68
C LEU A 58 -7.73 9.66 20.58
N GLU A 59 -7.27 9.60 21.83
CA GLU A 59 -7.69 8.59 22.81
C GLU A 59 -9.19 8.70 23.10
N GLY A 60 -9.92 7.58 23.01
CA GLY A 60 -11.37 7.55 23.25
C GLY A 60 -12.22 8.09 22.09
N LEU A 61 -11.61 8.49 20.97
CA LEU A 61 -12.35 8.97 19.81
C LEU A 61 -13.26 7.87 19.24
N ALA A 62 -14.57 8.14 19.16
CA ALA A 62 -15.55 7.17 18.69
C ALA A 62 -15.34 6.74 17.24
N ILE A 63 -15.65 5.48 16.91
CA ILE A 63 -15.68 5.00 15.53
C ILE A 63 -16.99 5.43 14.87
N GLY A 64 -16.90 6.04 13.69
CA GLY A 64 -18.08 6.51 12.97
C GLY A 64 -17.78 7.10 11.60
N PRO A 65 -18.81 7.35 10.77
CA PRO A 65 -18.65 7.71 9.34
C PRO A 65 -18.05 9.10 9.08
N ASN A 66 -18.04 9.99 10.08
CA ASN A 66 -17.56 11.38 9.99
C ASN A 66 -16.66 11.73 11.18
N VAL A 67 -15.74 10.84 11.53
CA VAL A 67 -14.86 10.99 12.70
C VAL A 67 -13.40 10.97 12.29
N GLY A 68 -12.98 12.01 11.55
CA GLY A 68 -11.66 12.04 10.92
C GLY A 68 -11.41 10.82 10.03
N CYS A 69 -10.17 10.60 9.58
CA CYS A 69 -9.88 9.46 8.71
C CYS A 69 -9.93 8.12 9.46
N CYS A 70 -9.37 8.05 10.66
CA CYS A 70 -9.23 6.81 11.44
C CYS A 70 -10.56 6.23 11.90
N GLY A 71 -11.45 7.06 12.46
CA GLY A 71 -12.79 6.61 12.85
C GLY A 71 -13.62 6.15 11.65
N THR A 72 -13.50 6.88 10.52
CA THR A 72 -14.21 6.54 9.28
C THR A 72 -13.68 5.26 8.63
N ALA A 73 -12.37 5.07 8.60
CA ALA A 73 -11.73 3.88 8.04
C ALA A 73 -12.12 2.62 8.81
N ALA A 74 -12.09 2.68 10.15
CA ALA A 74 -12.53 1.58 11.01
C ALA A 74 -14.02 1.26 10.82
N TYR A 75 -14.88 2.28 10.73
CA TYR A 75 -16.31 2.10 10.51
C TYR A 75 -16.61 1.43 9.16
N THR A 76 -16.03 1.96 8.08
CA THR A 76 -16.30 1.51 6.70
C THR A 76 -15.53 0.24 6.32
N ARG A 77 -14.49 -0.12 7.06
CA ARG A 77 -13.51 -1.17 6.71
C ARG A 77 -12.86 -0.92 5.35
N GLN A 78 -12.67 0.35 5.02
CA GLN A 78 -12.07 0.84 3.78
C GLN A 78 -11.03 1.90 4.09
N ILE A 79 -10.11 2.11 3.14
CA ILE A 79 -9.14 3.21 3.25
C ILE A 79 -9.92 4.53 3.23
N SER A 80 -9.58 5.41 4.16
CA SER A 80 -10.18 6.74 4.29
C SER A 80 -9.10 7.78 4.01
N ILE A 81 -9.33 8.63 3.01
CA ILE A 81 -8.38 9.64 2.56
C ILE A 81 -9.00 11.02 2.77
N THR A 82 -8.19 11.97 3.24
CA THR A 82 -8.49 13.39 3.26
C THR A 82 -7.26 14.14 2.76
N ASP A 83 -7.38 14.73 1.57
CA ASP A 83 -6.31 15.44 0.87
C ASP A 83 -5.99 16.79 1.54
N ASP A 84 -7.02 17.48 2.01
CA ASP A 84 -6.94 18.73 2.77
C ASP A 84 -7.92 18.68 3.95
N ILE A 85 -7.38 18.67 5.17
CA ILE A 85 -8.13 18.62 6.41
C ILE A 85 -8.95 19.91 6.61
N SER A 86 -8.42 21.06 6.20
CA SER A 86 -9.04 22.36 6.46
C SER A 86 -10.39 22.55 5.76
N THR A 87 -10.58 21.86 4.63
CA THR A 87 -11.80 21.93 3.83
C THR A 87 -12.70 20.71 4.00
N SER A 88 -12.28 19.68 4.74
CA SER A 88 -12.99 18.40 4.79
C SER A 88 -14.17 18.41 5.77
N PRO A 89 -15.40 18.11 5.32
CA PRO A 89 -16.57 17.99 6.22
C PRO A 89 -16.38 16.93 7.31
N ARG A 90 -15.63 15.86 7.02
CA ARG A 90 -15.31 14.77 7.96
C ARG A 90 -14.45 15.25 9.14
N TRP A 91 -13.71 16.33 8.95
CA TRP A 91 -12.82 16.92 9.95
C TRP A 91 -13.45 18.12 10.65
N ALA A 92 -14.70 18.50 10.37
CA ALA A 92 -15.32 19.70 10.94
C ALA A 92 -15.22 19.82 12.48
N LYS A 93 -15.22 18.69 13.20
CA LYS A 93 -15.08 18.66 14.67
C LYS A 93 -13.63 18.65 15.17
N PHE A 94 -12.67 18.33 14.32
CA PHE A 94 -11.28 18.01 14.69
C PHE A 94 -10.22 18.81 13.92
N ALA A 95 -10.63 19.65 12.96
CA ALA A 95 -9.71 20.40 12.11
C ALA A 95 -8.78 21.32 12.91
N HIS A 96 -9.27 21.91 14.02
CA HIS A 96 -8.47 22.72 14.93
C HIS A 96 -7.30 21.92 15.54
N LEU A 97 -7.58 20.69 16.02
CA LEU A 97 -6.59 19.80 16.61
C LEU A 97 -5.48 19.44 15.62
N ALA A 98 -5.83 19.17 14.36
CA ALA A 98 -4.84 18.92 13.31
C ALA A 98 -4.02 20.18 12.96
N ALA A 99 -4.67 21.35 12.90
CA ALA A 99 -4.04 22.62 12.57
C ALA A 99 -3.00 23.05 13.64
N GLU A 100 -3.30 22.85 14.92
CA GLU A 100 -2.36 23.13 16.04
C GLU A 100 -1.03 22.38 15.91
N HIS A 101 -1.04 21.24 15.22
CA HIS A 101 0.12 20.38 15.02
C HIS A 101 0.65 20.38 13.57
N ASN A 102 0.22 21.36 12.76
CA ASN A 102 0.63 21.51 11.36
C ASN A 102 0.37 20.24 10.53
N LEU A 103 -0.77 19.57 10.74
CA LEU A 103 -1.20 18.42 9.97
C LEU A 103 -2.26 18.86 8.96
N ALA A 104 -1.95 18.73 7.67
CA ALA A 104 -2.79 19.26 6.59
C ALA A 104 -3.52 18.16 5.80
N SER A 105 -3.03 16.92 5.84
CA SER A 105 -3.71 15.77 5.24
C SER A 105 -3.64 14.56 6.16
N CYS A 106 -4.57 13.61 5.97
CA CYS A 106 -4.57 12.37 6.72
C CYS A 106 -5.14 11.23 5.87
N TRP A 107 -4.43 10.12 5.80
CA TRP A 107 -4.88 8.88 5.19
C TRP A 107 -4.90 7.80 6.26
N SER A 108 -5.94 6.96 6.27
CA SER A 108 -6.07 5.88 7.25
C SER A 108 -6.43 4.57 6.59
N ILE A 109 -5.63 3.55 6.87
CA ILE A 109 -5.82 2.18 6.41
C ILE A 109 -6.28 1.36 7.61
N PRO A 110 -7.46 0.72 7.57
CA PRO A 110 -7.92 -0.09 8.70
C PRO A 110 -7.10 -1.38 8.76
N LEU A 111 -6.61 -1.70 9.96
CA LEU A 111 -5.98 -2.97 10.29
C LEU A 111 -7.09 -3.94 10.65
N LEU A 112 -7.35 -4.92 9.79
CA LEU A 112 -8.44 -5.87 9.95
C LEU A 112 -7.92 -7.24 10.38
N ASP A 113 -8.70 -7.94 11.20
CA ASP A 113 -8.46 -9.36 11.48
C ASP A 113 -8.94 -10.28 10.35
N GLY A 114 -8.82 -11.60 10.55
CA GLY A 114 -9.26 -12.61 9.57
C GLY A 114 -10.77 -12.62 9.29
N SER A 115 -11.58 -12.08 10.20
CA SER A 115 -13.04 -11.93 10.07
C SER A 115 -13.44 -10.57 9.49
N ARG A 116 -12.47 -9.71 9.16
CA ARG A 116 -12.66 -8.32 8.71
C ARG A 116 -13.16 -7.36 9.78
N GLU A 117 -12.95 -7.68 11.05
CA GLU A 117 -13.20 -6.75 12.15
C GLU A 117 -11.97 -5.83 12.36
N PRO A 118 -12.18 -4.54 12.66
CA PRO A 118 -11.08 -3.59 12.78
C PRO A 118 -10.37 -3.73 14.13
N LEU A 119 -9.07 -4.05 14.08
CA LEU A 119 -8.16 -4.07 15.23
C LEU A 119 -7.53 -2.71 15.51
N GLY A 120 -7.44 -1.87 14.48
CA GLY A 120 -6.82 -0.56 14.55
C GLY A 120 -6.75 0.11 13.19
N ASN A 121 -5.91 1.13 13.09
CA ASN A 121 -5.64 1.88 11.87
C ASN A 121 -4.14 2.14 11.74
N PHE A 122 -3.65 2.10 10.52
CA PHE A 122 -2.39 2.73 10.13
C PHE A 122 -2.70 4.08 9.47
N ALA A 123 -2.37 5.15 10.17
CA ALA A 123 -2.64 6.53 9.78
C ALA A 123 -1.35 7.18 9.25
N ILE A 124 -1.45 7.91 8.15
CA ILE A 124 -0.36 8.65 7.51
C ILE A 124 -0.78 10.12 7.44
N TYR A 125 0.10 11.03 7.82
CA TYR A 125 -0.13 12.47 7.84
C TYR A 125 0.95 13.19 7.05
N HIS A 126 0.60 14.36 6.50
CA HIS A 126 1.55 15.27 5.86
C HIS A 126 1.33 16.69 6.34
N HIS A 127 2.39 17.48 6.29
CA HIS A 127 2.38 18.90 6.68
C HIS A 127 1.74 19.82 5.63
N ALA A 128 1.56 19.34 4.41
CA ALA A 128 0.87 20.06 3.35
C ALA A 128 -0.32 19.21 2.84
N PRO A 129 -1.33 19.83 2.19
CA PRO A 129 -2.33 19.09 1.46
C PRO A 129 -1.64 18.09 0.53
N HIS A 130 -1.96 16.82 0.72
CA HIS A 130 -1.27 15.73 0.06
C HIS A 130 -2.29 14.70 -0.38
N CYS A 131 -2.36 14.54 -1.69
CA CYS A 131 -3.22 13.61 -2.37
C CYS A 131 -2.36 12.44 -2.87
N PRO A 132 -2.77 11.18 -2.68
CA PRO A 132 -2.05 10.08 -3.29
C PRO A 132 -1.96 10.28 -4.81
N PRO A 133 -0.85 9.91 -5.47
CA PRO A 133 -0.72 10.05 -6.91
C PRO A 133 -1.89 9.36 -7.65
N PRO A 134 -2.24 9.87 -8.83
CA PRO A 134 -3.52 10.50 -9.14
C PRO A 134 -4.74 9.70 -8.68
N ASN A 135 -5.71 10.47 -8.17
CA ASN A 135 -7.12 10.16 -7.85
C ASN A 135 -7.91 9.49 -9.00
N VAL A 136 -7.41 8.35 -9.49
CA VAL A 136 -8.05 7.56 -10.52
C VAL A 136 -8.76 6.40 -9.87
N ARG A 137 -10.08 6.37 -10.06
CA ARG A 137 -10.89 5.20 -9.77
C ARG A 137 -10.84 4.27 -10.96
N LEU A 138 -10.31 3.07 -10.73
CA LEU A 138 -10.26 1.99 -11.71
C LEU A 138 -11.46 1.06 -11.54
N ARG A 139 -12.25 0.88 -12.60
CA ARG A 139 -13.33 -0.12 -12.66
C ARG A 139 -12.75 -1.51 -12.95
N GLY A 140 -12.76 -2.38 -11.95
CA GLY A 140 -12.29 -3.75 -12.09
C GLY A 140 -12.57 -4.61 -10.85
N ASP A 141 -12.21 -5.89 -10.94
CA ASP A 141 -12.25 -6.80 -9.80
C ASP A 141 -11.08 -6.47 -8.86
N ARG A 142 -11.41 -5.97 -7.67
CA ARG A 142 -10.43 -5.55 -6.68
C ARG A 142 -9.49 -6.69 -6.26
N GLN A 143 -10.00 -7.92 -6.11
CA GLN A 143 -9.18 -9.06 -5.69
C GLN A 143 -8.22 -9.48 -6.80
N ALA A 144 -8.69 -9.50 -8.04
CA ALA A 144 -7.84 -9.78 -9.20
C ALA A 144 -6.72 -8.74 -9.34
N LEU A 145 -7.04 -7.45 -9.27
CA LEU A 145 -6.06 -6.36 -9.34
C LEU A 145 -5.06 -6.42 -8.19
N THR A 146 -5.52 -6.73 -6.98
CA THR A 146 -4.65 -6.92 -5.80
C THR A 146 -3.70 -8.10 -6.03
N ARG A 147 -4.21 -9.22 -6.57
CA ARG A 147 -3.41 -10.41 -6.87
C ARG A 147 -2.34 -10.14 -7.93
N ILE A 148 -2.67 -9.38 -8.98
CA ILE A 148 -1.70 -8.92 -9.99
C ILE A 148 -0.58 -8.15 -9.30
N MET A 149 -0.94 -7.09 -8.55
CA MET A 149 0.04 -6.23 -7.90
C MET A 149 0.93 -6.98 -6.90
N LEU A 150 0.34 -7.83 -6.06
CA LEU A 150 1.10 -8.65 -5.11
C LEU A 150 2.03 -9.62 -5.83
N ASN A 151 1.63 -10.20 -6.96
CA ASN A 151 2.51 -11.07 -7.72
C ASN A 151 3.71 -10.31 -8.28
N LEU A 152 3.48 -9.15 -8.90
CA LEU A 152 4.55 -8.35 -9.50
C LEU A 152 5.53 -7.84 -8.45
N LEU A 153 5.02 -7.29 -7.34
CA LEU A 153 5.85 -6.81 -6.23
C LEU A 153 6.59 -7.95 -5.54
N SER A 154 5.96 -9.11 -5.36
CA SER A 154 6.64 -10.28 -4.80
C SER A 154 7.77 -10.76 -5.70
N ASN A 155 7.59 -10.75 -7.02
CA ASN A 155 8.66 -11.10 -7.96
C ASN A 155 9.80 -10.07 -7.88
N ALA A 156 9.49 -8.77 -7.92
CA ALA A 156 10.49 -7.71 -7.78
C ALA A 156 11.31 -7.88 -6.49
N LEU A 157 10.65 -8.08 -5.34
CA LEU A 157 11.31 -8.32 -4.04
C LEU A 157 12.19 -9.58 -4.03
N LYS A 158 11.73 -10.68 -4.65
CA LYS A 158 12.48 -11.94 -4.69
C LYS A 158 13.77 -11.84 -5.49
N PHE A 159 13.79 -11.03 -6.54
CA PHE A 159 14.87 -10.96 -7.51
C PHE A 159 15.73 -9.69 -7.40
N THR A 160 15.36 -8.77 -6.51
CA THR A 160 16.17 -7.61 -6.11
C THR A 160 17.07 -7.98 -4.92
N PRO A 161 18.37 -7.68 -4.96
CA PRO A 161 19.28 -7.92 -3.84
C PRO A 161 18.98 -6.98 -2.65
N GLU A 162 19.58 -7.27 -1.50
CA GLU A 162 19.58 -6.37 -0.35
C GLU A 162 20.14 -4.99 -0.77
N HIS A 163 19.48 -3.91 -0.35
CA HIS A 163 19.74 -2.51 -0.80
C HIS A 163 19.42 -2.20 -2.28
N GLY A 164 18.85 -3.13 -3.03
CA GLY A 164 18.32 -2.82 -4.35
C GLY A 164 17.06 -1.94 -4.28
N LYS A 165 16.66 -1.40 -5.42
CA LYS A 165 15.58 -0.43 -5.55
C LYS A 165 14.45 -1.01 -6.41
N ILE A 166 13.24 -0.97 -5.84
CA ILE A 166 12.01 -1.24 -6.57
C ILE A 166 11.25 0.08 -6.68
N THR A 167 10.80 0.42 -7.88
CA THR A 167 10.03 1.63 -8.18
C THR A 167 8.71 1.23 -8.79
N VAL A 168 7.61 1.79 -8.26
CA VAL A 168 6.28 1.64 -8.83
C VAL A 168 5.83 2.99 -9.35
N THR A 169 5.39 3.04 -10.60
CA THR A 169 4.90 4.27 -11.23
C THR A 169 3.53 4.01 -11.83
N ALA A 170 2.57 4.87 -11.53
CA ALA A 170 1.26 4.88 -12.19
C ALA A 170 1.19 6.13 -13.07
N THR A 171 0.83 5.95 -14.34
CA THR A 171 0.68 7.01 -15.34
C THR A 171 -0.71 6.90 -15.95
N VAL A 172 -1.38 8.04 -16.11
CA VAL A 172 -2.72 8.12 -16.69
C VAL A 172 -2.63 9.04 -17.90
N ASP A 173 -2.98 8.51 -19.07
CA ASP A 173 -3.05 9.24 -20.34
C ASP A 173 -4.36 8.94 -21.08
N ASP A 174 -4.54 9.47 -22.29
CA ASP A 174 -5.73 9.26 -23.11
C ASP A 174 -5.98 7.77 -23.48
N ARG A 175 -4.95 6.91 -23.39
CA ARG A 175 -5.05 5.48 -23.67
C ARG A 175 -5.46 4.69 -22.43
N GLY A 176 -5.15 5.19 -21.24
CA GLY A 176 -5.62 4.66 -19.98
C GLY A 176 -4.59 4.72 -18.86
N LEU A 177 -4.48 3.65 -18.08
CA LEU A 177 -3.67 3.56 -16.87
C LEU A 177 -2.50 2.60 -17.14
N GLY A 178 -1.28 3.12 -17.10
CA GLY A 178 -0.04 2.35 -17.11
C GLY A 178 0.55 2.24 -15.72
N ILE A 179 0.68 1.02 -15.19
CA ILE A 179 1.38 0.72 -13.94
C ILE A 179 2.70 0.02 -14.29
N LEU A 180 3.82 0.67 -14.00
CA LEU A 180 5.16 0.13 -14.15
C LEU A 180 5.70 -0.30 -12.79
N VAL A 181 6.09 -1.57 -12.68
CA VAL A 181 6.92 -2.09 -11.58
C VAL A 181 8.32 -2.33 -12.13
N ARG A 182 9.28 -1.55 -11.65
CA ARG A 182 10.69 -1.61 -12.04
C ARG A 182 11.55 -2.06 -10.87
N ASP A 183 12.42 -3.03 -11.09
CA ASP A 183 13.51 -3.38 -10.19
C ASP A 183 14.88 -3.23 -10.87
N ASN A 184 15.93 -3.07 -10.07
CA ASN A 184 17.33 -3.16 -10.49
C ASN A 184 17.97 -4.48 -10.05
N GLY A 185 17.17 -5.55 -10.04
CA GLY A 185 17.60 -6.87 -9.61
C GLY A 185 18.46 -7.59 -10.65
N ILE A 186 18.52 -8.91 -10.51
CA ILE A 186 19.35 -9.79 -11.35
C ILE A 186 18.93 -9.82 -12.83
N GLY A 187 17.72 -9.35 -13.15
CA GLY A 187 17.16 -9.38 -14.51
C GLY A 187 16.90 -10.78 -15.06
N ILE A 188 16.44 -10.82 -16.30
CA ILE A 188 16.06 -12.04 -17.02
C ILE A 188 16.80 -12.09 -18.36
N PRO A 189 17.50 -13.21 -18.66
CA PRO A 189 18.15 -13.41 -19.95
C PRO A 189 17.17 -13.31 -21.15
N ALA A 190 17.65 -12.75 -22.26
CA ALA A 190 16.83 -12.44 -23.43
C ALA A 190 16.21 -13.70 -24.09
N ASP A 191 16.90 -14.83 -24.04
CA ASP A 191 16.45 -16.13 -24.53
C ASP A 191 15.26 -16.71 -23.74
N GLN A 192 15.09 -16.26 -22.48
CA GLN A 192 14.03 -16.75 -21.60
C GLN A 192 12.78 -15.86 -21.63
N LEU A 193 12.90 -14.59 -22.04
CA LEU A 193 11.78 -13.64 -22.15
C LEU A 193 10.58 -14.14 -22.97
N PRO A 194 10.74 -14.76 -24.16
CA PRO A 194 9.59 -15.19 -24.98
C PRO A 194 8.71 -16.26 -24.34
N ASN A 195 9.25 -16.99 -23.37
CA ASN A 195 8.54 -18.06 -22.68
C ASN A 195 7.93 -17.61 -21.35
N LEU A 196 8.24 -16.40 -20.89
CA LEU A 196 7.65 -15.83 -19.68
C LEU A 196 6.15 -15.58 -19.83
N GLY A 197 5.42 -15.96 -18.78
CA GLY A 197 3.97 -15.87 -18.76
C GLY A 197 3.27 -17.04 -19.42
N LYS A 198 3.97 -18.10 -19.83
CA LYS A 198 3.36 -19.41 -20.11
C LYS A 198 3.17 -20.19 -18.80
N PRO A 199 2.14 -21.04 -18.68
CA PRO A 199 1.94 -21.86 -17.48
C PRO A 199 3.17 -22.73 -17.17
N PHE A 200 3.56 -22.77 -15.90
CA PHE A 200 4.65 -23.60 -15.36
C PHE A 200 6.07 -23.28 -15.86
N VAL A 201 6.24 -22.28 -16.73
CA VAL A 201 7.56 -21.86 -17.17
C VAL A 201 8.29 -21.11 -16.07
N ARG A 202 9.58 -21.42 -15.89
CA ARG A 202 10.49 -20.79 -14.93
C ARG A 202 11.78 -20.41 -15.62
N VAL A 203 12.46 -19.41 -15.05
CA VAL A 203 13.81 -19.05 -15.48
C VAL A 203 14.76 -20.13 -14.98
N THR A 204 15.41 -20.85 -15.88
CA THR A 204 16.37 -21.93 -15.55
C THR A 204 17.78 -21.36 -15.41
N GLY A 205 18.54 -21.84 -14.41
CA GLY A 205 19.97 -21.50 -14.23
C GLY A 205 20.31 -20.60 -13.03
N GLN A 206 19.33 -20.20 -12.21
CA GLN A 206 19.60 -19.45 -10.98
C GLN A 206 19.67 -20.42 -9.79
N SER A 207 20.90 -20.72 -9.38
CA SER A 207 21.26 -21.63 -8.29
C SER A 207 20.87 -21.08 -6.92
N ASP A 208 19.57 -21.13 -6.61
CA ASP A 208 19.09 -20.96 -5.24
C ASP A 208 17.77 -21.74 -5.07
N GLU A 209 17.87 -23.01 -4.65
CA GLU A 209 16.75 -23.94 -4.46
C GLU A 209 15.66 -23.42 -3.49
N ARG A 210 15.91 -22.29 -2.80
CA ARG A 210 15.01 -21.70 -1.78
C ARG A 210 14.03 -20.67 -2.32
N LYS A 211 14.12 -20.22 -3.59
CA LYS A 211 13.21 -19.21 -4.19
C LYS A 211 12.09 -19.82 -5.04
N LEU A 212 11.46 -20.89 -4.55
CA LEU A 212 10.43 -21.65 -5.25
C LEU A 212 9.09 -20.88 -5.39
N GLY A 213 8.74 -20.53 -6.63
CA GLY A 213 7.38 -20.17 -7.04
C GLY A 213 6.83 -21.20 -8.05
N THR A 214 5.52 -21.31 -8.20
CA THR A 214 4.88 -22.33 -9.05
C THR A 214 5.08 -22.12 -10.56
N GLY A 215 5.60 -20.97 -11.00
CA GLY A 215 5.63 -20.54 -12.42
C GLY A 215 4.27 -20.06 -12.93
N LEU A 216 3.21 -20.08 -12.10
CA LEU A 216 1.86 -19.67 -12.50
C LEU A 216 1.58 -18.20 -12.26
N GLY A 217 2.31 -17.54 -11.36
CA GLY A 217 1.97 -16.19 -10.89
C GLY A 217 1.87 -15.17 -12.03
N LEU A 218 2.86 -15.18 -12.92
CA LEU A 218 2.91 -14.26 -14.05
C LEU A 218 1.88 -14.58 -15.14
N PHE A 219 1.65 -15.87 -15.41
CA PHE A 219 0.58 -16.32 -16.32
C PHE A 219 -0.78 -15.86 -15.82
N ILE A 220 -1.09 -16.11 -14.55
CA ILE A 220 -2.36 -15.68 -13.93
C ILE A 220 -2.49 -14.16 -13.97
N SER A 221 -1.41 -13.43 -13.67
CA SER A 221 -1.43 -11.96 -13.73
C SER A 221 -1.74 -11.47 -15.15
N ARG A 222 -1.14 -12.07 -16.18
CA ARG A 222 -1.43 -11.74 -17.59
C ARG A 222 -2.90 -12.00 -17.92
N SER A 223 -3.43 -13.19 -17.60
CA SER A 223 -4.83 -13.52 -17.87
C SER A 223 -5.81 -12.61 -17.13
N LEU A 224 -5.51 -12.26 -15.87
CA LEU A 224 -6.35 -11.32 -15.11
C LEU A 224 -6.32 -9.91 -15.73
N VAL A 225 -5.16 -9.43 -16.21
CA VAL A 225 -5.06 -8.15 -16.92
C VAL A 225 -5.84 -8.19 -18.24
N GLU A 226 -5.74 -9.28 -19.00
CA GLU A 226 -6.48 -9.49 -20.26
C GLU A 226 -8.00 -9.54 -20.04
N LEU A 227 -8.48 -10.15 -18.95
CA LEU A 227 -9.90 -10.09 -18.54
C LEU A 227 -10.35 -8.66 -18.21
N HIS A 228 -9.42 -7.79 -17.81
CA HIS A 228 -9.65 -6.36 -17.67
C HIS A 228 -9.46 -5.60 -19.01
N GLY A 229 -9.37 -6.28 -20.15
CA GLY A 229 -9.15 -5.65 -21.46
C GLY A 229 -7.83 -4.91 -21.57
N GLY A 230 -6.86 -5.25 -20.71
CA GLY A 230 -5.54 -4.64 -20.65
C GLY A 230 -4.46 -5.51 -21.30
N ARG A 231 -3.21 -5.09 -21.11
CA ARG A 231 -2.02 -5.83 -21.54
C ARG A 231 -0.96 -5.84 -20.43
N LEU A 232 -0.19 -6.93 -20.34
CA LEU A 232 0.97 -7.04 -19.46
C LEU A 232 2.23 -7.28 -20.30
N ASP A 233 3.17 -6.33 -20.23
CA ASP A 233 4.45 -6.40 -20.93
C ASP A 233 5.62 -6.53 -19.95
N ILE A 234 6.70 -7.15 -20.42
CA ILE A 234 7.91 -7.35 -19.64
C ILE A 234 9.10 -6.98 -20.51
N THR A 235 9.96 -6.11 -19.98
CA THR A 235 11.29 -5.86 -20.53
C THR A 235 12.31 -6.11 -19.43
N SER A 236 13.42 -6.76 -19.76
CA SER A 236 14.44 -7.10 -18.77
C SER A 236 15.79 -7.23 -19.45
N GLU A 237 16.83 -6.96 -18.69
CA GLU A 237 18.21 -7.16 -19.08
C GLU A 237 18.94 -7.84 -17.91
N ALA A 238 19.64 -8.93 -18.22
CA ALA A 238 20.39 -9.69 -17.22
C ALA A 238 21.44 -8.80 -16.54
N GLY A 239 21.41 -8.73 -15.22
CA GLY A 239 22.26 -7.88 -14.38
C GLY A 239 21.80 -6.43 -14.23
N ALA A 240 20.80 -5.96 -14.99
CA ALA A 240 20.31 -4.58 -14.92
C ALA A 240 18.90 -4.45 -14.31
N GLY A 241 18.12 -5.53 -14.30
CA GLY A 241 16.82 -5.62 -13.65
C GLY A 241 15.64 -5.90 -14.57
N THR A 242 14.43 -5.73 -14.05
CA THR A 242 13.19 -6.05 -14.78
C THR A 242 12.19 -4.91 -14.69
N ASN A 243 11.52 -4.64 -15.81
CA ASN A 243 10.36 -3.78 -15.90
C ASN A 243 9.14 -4.63 -16.26
N VAL A 244 8.10 -4.56 -15.45
CA VAL A 244 6.79 -5.14 -15.77
C VAL A 244 5.76 -4.02 -15.86
N THR A 245 5.11 -3.91 -17.01
CA THR A 245 4.11 -2.86 -17.29
C THR A 245 2.73 -3.49 -17.43
N VAL A 246 1.79 -3.04 -16.61
CA VAL A 246 0.36 -3.35 -16.73
C VAL A 246 -0.33 -2.15 -17.35
N SER A 247 -0.97 -2.33 -18.51
CA SER A 247 -1.74 -1.31 -19.20
C SER A 247 -3.23 -1.64 -19.12
N LEU A 248 -4.05 -0.71 -18.65
CA LEU A 248 -5.51 -0.85 -18.55
C LEU A 248 -6.19 0.26 -19.35
N PRO A 249 -7.29 -0.02 -20.07
CA PRO A 249 -7.89 0.94 -21.00
C PRO A 249 -8.57 2.11 -20.28
N ALA A 250 -8.58 3.29 -20.93
CA ALA A 250 -9.21 4.51 -20.43
C ALA A 250 -10.69 4.34 -20.04
N ALA A 251 -11.43 3.45 -20.71
CA ALA A 251 -12.82 3.12 -20.38
C ALA A 251 -13.02 2.58 -18.95
N ARG A 252 -11.95 2.17 -18.27
CA ARG A 252 -11.98 1.75 -16.86
C ARG A 252 -11.60 2.85 -15.89
N ILE A 253 -11.17 4.00 -16.36
CA ILE A 253 -10.73 5.11 -15.53
C ILE A 253 -11.90 6.06 -15.33
N SER A 254 -12.08 6.48 -14.10
CA SER A 254 -12.95 7.60 -13.74
C SER A 254 -12.19 8.52 -12.81
N ALA A 255 -12.39 9.83 -12.96
CA ALA A 255 -11.93 10.79 -11.95
C ALA A 255 -12.58 10.41 -10.61
N ALA A 256 -11.80 10.37 -9.52
CA ALA A 256 -12.42 10.31 -8.21
C ALA A 256 -13.22 11.61 -8.02
N GLN A 257 -14.53 11.50 -7.82
CA GLN A 257 -15.29 12.64 -7.32
C GLN A 257 -14.72 13.01 -5.95
N ALA A 258 -14.38 14.29 -5.78
CA ALA A 258 -14.10 14.85 -4.47
C ALA A 258 -15.32 14.59 -3.58
N ALA A 259 -15.11 13.84 -2.51
CA ALA A 259 -16.14 13.51 -1.52
C ALA A 259 -16.18 14.57 -0.43
#